data_AF-A0A348SBZ7-F1
#
_entry.id   AF-A0A348SBZ7-F1
#
_cell.length_a   1.000
_cell.length_b   1.000
_cell.length_c   1.000
_cell.angle_alpha   90.00
_cell.angle_beta   90.00
_cell.angle_gamma   90.00
#
_symmetry.space_group_name_H-M   'P 1'
#
loop_
_entity.id
_entity.type
_entity.pdbx_description
1 polymer ?
#
loop_
_entity_poly.entity_id
_entity_poly.type
_entity_poly.pdbx_seq_one_letter_code
_entity_poly.pdbx_strand_id
1 'polypeptide(L)'
;MSTKSAAALPAALREATGERFVIEAARRVHRALGDTNRLDLVRRLAQSPATVTELIESTDLSQPLVSWHLRRLRSAGLVTSERAGRESIYTLRTETIAEGHALMLAALGVANPAAWVAPEAALPNAQPLVDAVRAEEE
;
A
#
# COMPACT_ATOMS: atom_id res chain seq x y z
N MET A 1 39.36 -2.85 -2.57
CA MET A 1 38.63 -3.34 -1.39
C MET A 1 37.20 -3.62 -1.82
N SER A 2 36.84 -4.89 -1.95
CA SER A 2 35.56 -5.37 -2.47
C SER A 2 34.47 -5.26 -1.41
N THR A 3 33.51 -4.35 -1.58
CA THR A 3 32.24 -4.39 -0.85
C THR A 3 31.16 -4.96 -1.76
N LYS A 4 31.23 -6.27 -2.01
CA LYS A 4 30.12 -7.06 -2.56
C LYS A 4 29.36 -7.65 -1.37
N SER A 5 28.63 -6.81 -0.63
CA SER A 5 27.62 -7.30 0.31
C SER A 5 26.27 -7.11 -0.37
N ALA A 6 25.94 -8.08 -1.21
CA ALA A 6 24.60 -8.26 -1.72
C ALA A 6 23.69 -8.51 -0.52
N ALA A 7 23.04 -7.46 -0.05
CA ALA A 7 22.12 -7.50 1.07
C ALA A 7 20.96 -8.41 0.70
N ALA A 8 21.04 -9.62 1.26
CA ALA A 8 20.19 -10.71 0.90
C ALA A 8 18.81 -10.51 1.56
N LEU A 9 17.77 -10.57 0.75
CA LEU A 9 16.46 -11.09 1.15
C LEU A 9 16.65 -12.16 2.25
N PRO A 10 15.87 -12.16 3.35
CA PRO A 10 15.97 -13.20 4.37
C PRO A 10 16.02 -14.58 3.70
N ALA A 11 16.93 -15.45 4.12
CA ALA A 11 17.16 -16.75 3.46
C ALA A 11 15.84 -17.53 3.23
N ALA A 12 14.89 -17.43 4.16
CA ALA A 12 13.55 -17.98 4.07
C ALA A 12 12.72 -17.45 2.86
N LEU A 13 12.83 -16.17 2.51
CA LEU A 13 12.17 -15.57 1.34
C LEU A 13 12.87 -15.96 0.03
N ARG A 14 14.19 -16.16 0.06
CA ARG A 14 14.98 -16.63 -1.09
C ARG A 14 14.67 -18.09 -1.44
N GLU A 15 14.53 -18.94 -0.42
CA GLU A 15 14.25 -20.36 -0.58
C GLU A 15 12.79 -20.64 -0.96
N ALA A 16 11.83 -19.86 -0.46
CA ALA A 16 10.40 -20.10 -0.67
C ALA A 16 9.83 -19.50 -1.96
N THR A 17 10.44 -18.45 -2.52
CA THR A 17 9.84 -17.65 -3.61
C THR A 17 10.95 -16.96 -4.39
N GLY A 18 11.25 -17.44 -5.61
CA GLY A 18 12.27 -16.83 -6.46
C GLY A 18 12.17 -15.30 -6.51
N GLU A 19 13.32 -14.61 -6.48
CA GLU A 19 13.45 -13.15 -6.24
C GLU A 19 12.49 -12.29 -7.08
N ARG A 20 12.14 -12.74 -8.30
CA ARG A 20 11.18 -12.06 -9.18
C ARG A 20 9.75 -12.00 -8.63
N PHE A 21 9.31 -13.03 -7.91
CA PHE A 21 7.97 -13.07 -7.31
C PHE A 21 7.84 -12.07 -6.17
N VAL A 22 8.90 -11.86 -5.38
CA VAL A 22 8.95 -10.84 -4.33
C VAL A 22 8.79 -9.44 -4.93
N ILE A 23 9.55 -9.14 -5.99
CA ILE A 23 9.44 -7.86 -6.72
C ILE A 23 8.01 -7.66 -7.24
N GLU A 24 7.40 -8.69 -7.83
CA GLU A 24 6.05 -8.59 -8.39
C GLU A 24 4.98 -8.40 -7.32
N ALA A 25 5.10 -9.08 -6.18
CA ALA A 25 4.19 -8.91 -5.05
C ALA A 25 4.29 -7.49 -4.46
N ALA A 26 5.51 -6.99 -4.23
CA ALA A 26 5.75 -5.62 -3.79
C ALA A 26 5.14 -4.60 -4.78
N ARG A 27 5.40 -4.79 -6.08
CA ARG A 27 4.86 -3.94 -7.15
C ARG A 27 3.34 -3.96 -7.19
N ARG A 28 2.69 -5.11 -6.98
CA ARG A 28 1.21 -5.20 -6.99
C ARG A 28 0.57 -4.32 -5.92
N VAL A 29 1.12 -4.34 -4.70
CA VAL A 29 0.62 -3.51 -3.59
C VAL A 29 0.89 -2.03 -3.87
N HIS A 30 2.13 -1.67 -4.20
CA HIS A 30 2.51 -0.25 -4.40
C HIS A 30 1.81 0.36 -5.62
N ARG A 31 1.59 -0.41 -6.69
CA ARG A 31 0.81 0.05 -7.85
C ARG A 31 -0.65 0.33 -7.48
N ALA A 32 -1.24 -0.46 -6.59
CA ALA A 32 -2.58 -0.20 -6.09
C ALA A 32 -2.62 1.05 -5.19
N LEU A 33 -1.54 1.37 -4.47
CA LEU A 33 -1.44 2.59 -3.66
C LEU A 33 -0.99 3.83 -4.45
N GLY A 34 -0.42 3.69 -5.65
CA GLY A 34 0.12 4.81 -6.44
C GLY A 34 -0.90 5.66 -7.18
N ASP A 35 -2.11 5.84 -6.67
CA ASP A 35 -3.19 6.62 -7.29
C ASP A 35 -3.98 7.35 -6.21
N THR A 36 -4.13 8.66 -6.38
CA THR A 36 -4.65 9.56 -5.36
C THR A 36 -6.08 9.19 -4.94
N ASN A 37 -6.97 8.89 -5.89
CA ASN A 37 -8.34 8.46 -5.58
C ASN A 37 -8.37 7.15 -4.78
N ARG A 38 -7.47 6.20 -5.07
CA ARG A 38 -7.33 4.98 -4.27
C ARG A 38 -6.80 5.27 -2.87
N LEU A 39 -5.86 6.22 -2.73
CA LEU A 39 -5.37 6.66 -1.42
C LEU A 39 -6.45 7.35 -0.59
N ASP A 40 -7.35 8.12 -1.21
CA ASP A 40 -8.49 8.73 -0.51
C ASP A 40 -9.45 7.68 0.03
N LEU A 41 -9.78 6.66 -0.77
CA LEU A 41 -10.60 5.54 -0.32
C LEU A 41 -9.91 4.76 0.82
N VAL A 42 -8.61 4.49 0.69
CA VAL A 42 -7.82 3.81 1.74
C VAL A 42 -7.78 4.66 3.02
N ARG A 43 -7.57 5.97 2.91
CA ARG A 43 -7.58 6.91 4.02
C ARG A 43 -8.93 6.92 4.74
N ARG A 44 -10.04 6.89 3.99
CA ARG A 44 -11.39 6.78 4.56
C ARG A 44 -11.61 5.44 5.27
N LEU A 45 -11.16 4.33 4.67
CA LEU A 45 -11.31 2.99 5.24
C LEU A 45 -10.39 2.73 6.44
N ALA A 46 -9.30 3.48 6.58
CA ALA A 46 -8.42 3.43 7.76
C ALA A 46 -9.11 3.96 9.03
N GLN A 47 -10.14 4.78 8.89
CA GLN A 47 -10.92 5.31 10.02
C GLN A 47 -11.96 4.30 10.49
N SER A 48 -12.67 3.67 9.55
CA SER A 48 -13.69 2.66 9.83
C SER A 48 -14.09 1.91 8.55
N PRO A 49 -14.64 0.68 8.67
CA PRO A 49 -15.30 0.00 7.55
C PRO A 49 -16.41 0.86 6.96
N ALA A 50 -16.63 0.75 5.64
CA ALA A 50 -17.61 1.58 4.93
C ALA A 50 -18.27 0.86 3.75
N THR A 51 -19.49 1.25 3.43
CA THR A 51 -20.20 0.85 2.21
C THR A 51 -19.74 1.67 1.00
N VAL A 52 -20.12 1.24 -0.20
CA VAL A 52 -19.85 2.00 -1.43
C VAL A 52 -20.51 3.39 -1.37
N THR A 53 -21.70 3.49 -0.79
CA THR A 53 -22.45 4.75 -0.64
C THR A 53 -21.69 5.74 0.24
N GLU A 54 -21.22 5.31 1.41
CA GLU A 54 -20.43 6.15 2.32
C GLU A 54 -19.08 6.55 1.71
N LEU A 55 -18.48 5.69 0.89
CA LEU A 55 -17.25 5.99 0.16
C LEU A 55 -17.47 7.05 -0.94
N ILE A 56 -18.60 7.01 -1.64
CA ILE A 56 -18.98 8.05 -2.59
C ILE A 56 -19.14 9.38 -1.86
N GLU A 57 -19.91 9.42 -0.77
CA GLU A 57 -20.19 10.64 0.00
C GLU A 57 -18.91 11.27 0.56
N SER A 58 -17.93 10.47 0.96
CA SER A 58 -16.68 10.96 1.55
C SER A 58 -15.60 11.33 0.54
N THR A 59 -15.68 10.87 -0.71
CA THR A 59 -14.64 11.12 -1.73
C THR A 59 -15.13 11.95 -2.91
N ASP A 60 -16.44 12.21 -3.03
CA ASP A 60 -17.09 12.87 -4.16
C ASP A 60 -16.83 12.18 -5.52
N LEU A 61 -16.44 10.90 -5.48
CA LEU A 61 -16.21 10.08 -6.66
C LEU A 61 -17.49 9.41 -7.11
N SER A 62 -17.68 9.29 -8.42
CA SER A 62 -18.81 8.54 -8.97
C SER A 62 -18.80 7.07 -8.56
N GLN A 63 -19.98 6.47 -8.41
CA GLN A 63 -20.13 5.05 -8.05
C GLN A 63 -19.36 4.06 -8.96
N PRO A 64 -19.35 4.22 -10.31
CA PRO A 64 -18.57 3.34 -11.19
C PRO A 64 -17.06 3.43 -10.90
N LEU A 65 -16.57 4.64 -10.60
CA LEU A 65 -15.17 4.90 -10.31
C LEU A 65 -14.78 4.30 -8.95
N VAL A 66 -15.59 4.52 -7.90
CA VAL A 66 -15.39 3.88 -6.58
C VAL A 66 -15.36 2.35 -6.71
N SER A 67 -16.32 1.76 -7.42
CA SER A 67 -16.38 0.31 -7.62
C SER A 67 -15.15 -0.24 -8.37
N TRP A 68 -14.66 0.50 -9.36
CA TRP A 68 -13.44 0.17 -10.09
C TRP A 68 -12.20 0.21 -9.18
N HIS A 69 -12.07 1.27 -8.38
CA HIS A 69 -10.99 1.42 -7.41
C HIS A 69 -11.01 0.32 -6.35
N LEU A 70 -12.18 0.00 -5.79
CA LEU A 70 -12.35 -1.08 -4.81
C LEU A 70 -12.00 -2.45 -5.40
N ARG A 71 -12.35 -2.71 -6.67
CA ARG A 71 -11.90 -3.94 -7.35
C ARG A 71 -10.38 -4.01 -7.46
N ARG A 72 -9.71 -2.90 -7.80
CA ARG A 72 -8.24 -2.83 -7.86
C ARG A 72 -7.63 -3.08 -6.47
N LEU A 73 -8.11 -2.38 -5.44
CA LEU A 73 -7.64 -2.55 -4.06
C LEU A 73 -7.84 -3.98 -3.56
N ARG A 74 -9.02 -4.57 -3.79
CA ARG A 74 -9.32 -5.95 -3.44
C ARG A 74 -8.43 -6.93 -4.17
N SER A 75 -8.17 -6.70 -5.46
CA SER A 75 -7.22 -7.52 -6.22
C SER A 75 -5.81 -7.44 -5.67
N ALA A 76 -5.41 -6.34 -5.03
CA ALA A 76 -4.12 -6.23 -4.36
C ALA A 76 -4.11 -6.78 -2.92
N GLY A 77 -5.24 -7.28 -2.41
CA GLY A 77 -5.39 -7.76 -1.04
C GLY A 77 -5.53 -6.64 0.01
N LEU A 78 -5.59 -5.38 -0.42
CA LEU A 78 -5.63 -4.20 0.46
C LEU A 78 -6.99 -4.03 1.15
N VAL A 79 -8.07 -4.55 0.57
CA VAL A 79 -9.41 -4.48 1.18
C VAL A 79 -10.11 -5.83 1.10
N THR A 80 -10.93 -6.12 2.11
CA THR A 80 -11.93 -7.18 2.08
C THR A 80 -13.31 -6.58 1.84
N SER A 81 -14.26 -7.46 1.51
CA SER A 81 -15.65 -7.07 1.35
C SER A 81 -16.55 -8.17 1.90
N GLU A 82 -17.48 -7.79 2.76
CA GLU A 82 -18.50 -8.65 3.33
C GLU A 82 -19.88 -8.13 2.95
N ARG A 83 -20.80 -9.04 2.61
CA ARG A 83 -22.16 -8.65 2.25
C ARG A 83 -23.01 -8.48 3.50
N ALA A 84 -23.52 -7.27 3.71
CA ALA A 84 -24.45 -6.94 4.79
C ALA A 84 -25.82 -6.58 4.17
N GLY A 85 -26.70 -7.58 4.09
CA GLY A 85 -28.01 -7.43 3.44
C GLY A 85 -27.91 -7.10 1.94
N ARG A 86 -28.27 -5.87 1.58
CA ARG A 86 -28.25 -5.39 0.18
C ARG A 86 -26.92 -4.74 -0.21
N GLU A 87 -26.10 -4.37 0.77
CA GLU A 87 -24.86 -3.63 0.56
C GLU A 87 -23.64 -4.49 0.85
N SER A 88 -22.47 -3.98 0.47
CA SER A 88 -21.18 -4.60 0.76
C SER A 88 -20.35 -3.65 1.60
N ILE A 89 -19.93 -4.10 2.77
CA ILE A 89 -19.05 -3.37 3.68
C ILE A 89 -17.62 -3.71 3.30
N TYR A 90 -16.81 -2.68 3.08
CA TYR A 90 -15.39 -2.79 2.78
C TYR A 90 -14.56 -2.46 4.01
N THR A 91 -13.52 -3.25 4.23
CA THR A 91 -12.61 -3.09 5.36
C THR A 91 -11.17 -3.06 4.85
N LEU A 92 -10.38 -2.12 5.35
CA LEU A 92 -8.95 -2.04 5.05
C LEU A 92 -8.18 -3.18 5.73
N ARG A 93 -7.23 -3.77 5.00
CA ARG A 93 -6.24 -4.71 5.53
C ARG A 93 -4.90 -4.02 5.70
N THR A 94 -4.68 -3.44 6.87
CA THR A 94 -3.44 -2.70 7.20
C THR A 94 -2.21 -3.62 7.14
N GLU A 95 -2.39 -4.91 7.42
CA GLU A 95 -1.35 -5.94 7.37
C GLU A 95 -0.76 -6.03 5.97
N THR A 96 -1.57 -5.93 4.91
CA THR A 96 -1.07 -6.03 3.54
C THR A 96 -0.32 -4.78 3.07
N ILE A 97 -0.55 -3.63 3.68
CA ILE A 97 0.31 -2.45 3.47
C ILE A 97 1.70 -2.75 4.05
N ALA A 98 1.76 -3.24 5.30
CA ALA A 98 3.02 -3.57 5.96
C ALA A 98 3.77 -4.71 5.25
N GLU A 99 3.09 -5.79 4.88
CA GLU A 99 3.64 -6.90 4.09
C GLU A 99 4.20 -6.41 2.74
N GLY A 100 3.42 -5.60 2.01
CA GLY A 100 3.85 -5.04 0.74
C GLY A 100 5.09 -4.16 0.88
N HIS A 101 5.14 -3.32 1.92
CA HIS A 101 6.29 -2.47 2.22
C HIS A 101 7.53 -3.28 2.59
N ALA A 102 7.38 -4.29 3.46
CA ALA A 102 8.46 -5.21 3.80
C ALA A 102 8.99 -5.92 2.55
N LEU A 103 8.12 -6.40 1.65
CA LEU A 103 8.54 -7.01 0.39
C LEU A 103 9.27 -6.03 -0.53
N MET A 104 8.88 -4.75 -0.55
CA MET A 104 9.57 -3.70 -1.30
C MET A 104 10.98 -3.46 -0.76
N LEU A 105 11.11 -3.24 0.54
CA LEU A 105 12.42 -3.08 1.20
C LEU A 105 13.30 -4.31 0.98
N ALA A 106 12.73 -5.50 1.05
CA ALA A 106 13.40 -6.77 0.77
C ALA A 106 13.89 -6.83 -0.69
N ALA A 107 13.05 -6.46 -1.66
CA ALA A 107 13.40 -6.42 -3.08
C ALA A 107 14.51 -5.41 -3.41
N LEU A 108 14.61 -4.32 -2.64
CA LEU A 108 15.67 -3.32 -2.76
C LEU A 108 16.99 -3.72 -2.05
N GLY A 109 16.99 -4.84 -1.32
CA GLY A 109 18.15 -5.26 -0.51
C GLY A 109 18.34 -4.42 0.76
N VAL A 110 17.28 -3.81 1.30
CA VAL A 110 17.37 -3.14 2.61
C VAL A 110 17.42 -4.21 3.71
N ALA A 111 18.42 -4.14 4.58
CA ALA A 111 18.61 -5.11 5.66
C ALA A 111 17.42 -5.11 6.63
N ASN A 112 17.00 -6.31 7.06
CA ASN A 112 15.86 -6.57 7.93
C ASN A 112 14.56 -5.79 7.56
N PRO A 113 13.97 -6.07 6.39
CA PRO A 113 12.77 -5.38 5.89
C PRO A 113 11.59 -5.48 6.85
N ALA A 114 11.48 -6.60 7.56
CA ALA A 114 10.39 -6.91 8.47
C ALA A 114 10.52 -6.20 9.83
N ALA A 115 11.72 -5.73 10.20
CA ALA A 115 11.93 -4.93 11.41
C ALA A 115 12.09 -3.43 11.12
N TRP A 116 11.96 -3.02 9.86
CA TRP A 116 11.98 -1.61 9.52
C TRP A 116 10.71 -0.94 10.05
N VAL A 117 10.86 -0.24 11.17
CA VAL A 117 9.89 0.72 11.69
C VAL A 117 10.47 2.09 11.34
N ALA A 118 9.68 2.92 10.64
CA ALA A 118 10.09 4.27 10.33
C ALA A 118 10.52 4.98 11.62
N PRO A 119 11.74 5.57 11.69
CA PRO A 119 12.14 6.32 12.88
C PRO A 119 11.20 7.51 13.08
N GLU A 120 11.04 7.98 14.32
CA GLU A 120 10.18 9.14 14.63
C GLU A 120 10.54 10.38 13.77
N ALA A 121 11.83 10.56 13.45
CA ALA A 121 12.32 11.63 12.59
C ALA A 121 11.95 11.48 11.10
N ALA A 122 11.36 10.36 10.67
CA ALA A 122 11.03 10.11 9.26
C ALA A 122 9.97 11.09 8.72
N LEU A 123 8.96 11.45 9.53
CA LEU A 123 7.90 12.37 9.10
C LEU A 123 8.44 13.80 8.88
N PRO A 124 9.17 14.42 9.83
CA PRO A 124 9.85 15.69 9.56
C PRO A 124 10.78 15.64 8.34
N ASN A 125 11.53 14.55 8.17
CA ASN A 125 12.46 14.40 7.05
C ASN A 125 11.77 14.16 5.69
N ALA A 126 10.49 13.76 5.69
CA ALA A 126 9.69 13.62 4.48
C ALA A 126 9.03 14.95 4.04
N GLN A 127 9.09 16.00 4.87
CA GLN A 127 8.49 17.30 4.57
C GLN A 127 8.91 17.87 3.20
N PRO A 128 10.19 17.80 2.76
CA PRO A 128 10.59 18.28 1.44
C PRO A 128 9.88 17.57 0.27
N LEU A 129 9.46 16.31 0.43
CA LEU A 129 8.69 15.60 -0.60
C LEU A 129 7.29 16.19 -0.74
N VAL A 130 6.67 16.58 0.38
CA VAL A 130 5.34 17.22 0.38
C VAL A 130 5.43 18.62 -0.20
N ASP A 131 6.46 19.38 0.16
CA ASP A 131 6.65 20.74 -0.33
C ASP A 131 6.95 20.76 -1.83
N ALA A 132 7.70 19.78 -2.35
CA ALA A 132 7.95 19.63 -3.78
C ALA A 132 6.64 19.45 -4.58
N VAL A 133 5.72 18.62 -4.12
CA VAL A 133 4.42 18.42 -4.79
C VAL A 133 3.60 19.70 -4.77
N ARG A 134 3.59 20.45 -3.65
CA ARG A 134 2.87 21.73 -3.58
C ARG A 134 3.42 22.76 -4.56
N ALA A 135 4.73 22.84 -4.70
CA ALA A 135 5.37 23.77 -5.63
C ALA A 135 5.10 23.45 -7.11
N GLU A 136 4.71 22.20 -7.45
CA GLU A 136 4.31 21.82 -8.80
C GLU A 136 2.86 22.23 -9.14
N GLU A 137 2.03 22.52 -8.12
CA GLU A 137 0.62 22.91 -8.27
C GLU A 137 0.42 24.45 -8.34
N GLU A 138 1.46 25.24 -8.08
CA GLU A 138 1.49 26.72 -8.14
C GLU A 138 2.01 27.25 -9.49
#